data_AF-A0A8H5B6I9-F1
#
_entry.id   AF-A0A8H5B6I9-F1
#
_cell.length_a   1.000
_cell.length_b   1.000
_cell.length_c   1.000
_cell.angle_alpha   90.00
_cell.angle_beta   90.00
_cell.angle_gamma   90.00
#
_symmetry.space_group_name_H-M   'P 1'
#
loop_
_entity.id
_entity.type
_entity.pdbx_description
1 polymer ?
#
loop_
_entity_poly.entity_id
_entity_poly.type
_entity_poly.pdbx_seq_one_letter_code
_entity_poly.pdbx_strand_id
1 'polypeptide(L)'
;MSSTSSPSPPCFNPGESPNISFSRPRAPSPYMKALLKYVDAVNQRDFEAMESVFDEALEHRILPKSLERPVLTKRLYGEYWRGVMALFERFEALKWD
;
A
#
# COMPACT_ATOMS: atom_id res chain seq x y z
N MET A 1 -4.47 -47.42 -19.64
CA MET A 1 -4.81 -46.09 -20.16
C MET A 1 -4.02 -45.07 -19.37
N SER A 2 -2.91 -44.58 -19.91
CA SER A 2 -2.05 -43.61 -19.22
C SER A 2 -2.57 -42.21 -19.52
N SER A 3 -3.16 -41.55 -18.52
CA SER A 3 -3.56 -40.15 -18.62
C SER A 3 -2.34 -39.26 -18.52
N THR A 4 -1.90 -38.72 -19.65
CA THR A 4 -0.91 -37.63 -19.70
C THR A 4 -1.58 -36.35 -19.21
N SER A 5 -1.27 -35.92 -17.99
CA SER A 5 -1.66 -34.61 -17.48
C SER A 5 -0.86 -33.54 -18.22
N SER A 6 -1.51 -32.79 -19.11
CA SER A 6 -0.92 -31.60 -19.71
C SER A 6 -0.54 -30.61 -18.61
N PRO A 7 0.68 -30.04 -18.61
CA PRO A 7 1.01 -28.97 -17.69
C PRO A 7 0.12 -27.76 -18.00
N SER A 8 -0.53 -27.22 -16.97
CA SER A 8 -1.27 -25.97 -17.06
C SER A 8 -0.35 -24.88 -17.63
N PRO A 9 -0.85 -23.97 -18.49
CA PRO A 9 -0.04 -22.85 -18.96
C PRO A 9 0.47 -22.04 -17.75
N PRO A 10 1.68 -21.45 -17.83
CA PRO A 10 2.22 -20.64 -16.76
C PRO A 10 1.19 -19.55 -16.42
N CYS A 11 0.66 -19.60 -15.21
CA CYS A 11 -0.22 -18.55 -14.71
C CYS A 11 0.55 -17.23 -14.79
N PHE A 12 -0.09 -16.19 -15.34
CA PHE A 12 0.46 -14.85 -15.23
C PHE A 12 0.56 -14.50 -13.74
N ASN A 13 1.77 -14.54 -13.19
CA ASN A 13 2.06 -14.08 -11.83
C ASN A 13 2.63 -12.66 -11.94
N PRO A 14 1.85 -11.61 -11.64
CA PRO A 14 2.33 -10.23 -11.68
C PRO A 14 3.48 -9.98 -10.70
N GLY A 15 3.72 -10.88 -9.75
CA GLY A 15 4.80 -10.85 -8.75
C GLY A 15 6.15 -11.42 -9.22
N GLU A 16 6.21 -12.06 -10.40
CA GLU A 16 7.43 -12.71 -10.92
C GLU A 16 7.98 -12.04 -12.20
N SER A 17 7.38 -10.94 -12.64
CA SER A 17 7.93 -10.15 -13.76
C SER A 17 9.33 -9.62 -13.40
N PRO A 18 10.35 -9.85 -14.24
CA PRO A 18 11.70 -9.33 -14.03
C PRO A 18 11.77 -7.79 -14.03
N ASN A 19 10.66 -7.12 -14.37
CA ASN A 19 10.52 -5.66 -14.41
C ASN A 19 9.77 -5.08 -13.18
N ILE A 20 9.65 -5.81 -12.07
CA ILE A 20 8.94 -5.36 -10.84
C ILE A 20 9.78 -4.36 -10.01
N SER A 21 10.92 -3.89 -10.49
CA SER A 21 11.64 -2.82 -9.79
C SER A 21 10.89 -1.49 -9.97
N PHE A 22 10.18 -1.04 -8.94
CA PHE A 22 9.64 0.31 -8.91
C PHE A 22 10.79 1.32 -8.80
N SER A 23 10.92 2.18 -9.81
CA SER A 23 11.84 3.32 -9.77
C SER A 23 11.03 4.62 -9.74
N ARG A 24 11.45 5.57 -8.90
CA ARG A 24 10.79 6.87 -8.84
C ARG A 24 10.97 7.59 -10.19
N PRO A 25 9.91 8.13 -10.80
CA PRO A 25 10.03 8.91 -12.02
C PRO A 25 10.96 10.12 -11.81
N ARG A 26 11.77 10.47 -12.82
CA ARG A 26 12.66 11.66 -12.74
C ARG A 26 11.88 12.97 -12.64
N ALA A 27 10.71 13.05 -13.26
CA ALA A 27 9.82 14.19 -13.25
C ALA A 27 8.40 13.74 -12.87
N PRO A 28 8.11 13.51 -11.58
CA PRO A 28 6.82 13.02 -11.15
C PRO A 28 5.75 14.10 -11.29
N SER A 29 4.55 13.70 -11.71
CA SER A 29 3.36 14.57 -11.69
C SER A 29 3.04 15.03 -10.26
N PRO A 30 2.25 16.10 -10.07
CA PRO A 30 1.85 16.55 -8.74
C PRO A 30 1.22 15.44 -7.88
N TYR A 31 0.35 14.62 -8.47
CA TYR A 31 -0.25 13.47 -7.78
C TYR A 31 0.76 12.39 -7.40
N MET A 32 1.72 12.09 -8.29
CA MET A 32 2.78 11.14 -8.00
C MET A 32 3.67 11.65 -6.85
N LYS A 33 3.96 12.96 -6.79
CA LYS A 33 4.70 13.56 -5.67
C LYS A 33 3.94 13.38 -4.35
N ALA A 34 2.64 13.63 -4.33
CA ALA A 34 1.81 13.45 -3.14
C ALA A 34 1.79 11.98 -2.68
N LEU A 35 1.63 11.03 -3.62
CA LEU A 35 1.68 9.60 -3.32
C LEU A 35 3.03 9.17 -2.76
N LEU A 36 4.14 9.59 -3.39
CA LEU A 36 5.49 9.25 -2.91
C LEU A 36 5.75 9.82 -1.51
N LYS A 37 5.31 11.07 -1.26
CA LYS A 37 5.40 11.69 0.07
C LYS A 37 4.57 10.91 1.10
N TYR A 38 3.36 10.48 0.76
CA TYR A 38 2.54 9.63 1.61
C TYR A 38 3.24 8.32 1.97
N VAL A 39 3.80 7.61 0.99
CA VAL A 39 4.51 6.34 1.20
C VAL A 39 5.73 6.53 2.10
N ASP A 40 6.53 7.59 1.86
CA ASP A 40 7.70 7.91 2.69
C ASP A 40 7.30 8.21 4.14
N ALA A 41 6.27 9.04 4.32
CA ALA A 41 5.77 9.41 5.63
C ALA A 41 5.27 8.19 6.43
N VAL A 42 4.52 7.29 5.79
CA VAL A 42 4.04 6.05 6.43
C VAL A 42 5.20 5.14 6.82
N ASN A 43 6.19 4.95 5.94
CA ASN A 43 7.36 4.11 6.21
C ASN A 43 8.22 4.67 7.37
N GLN A 44 8.31 5.99 7.47
CA GLN A 44 9.05 6.69 8.52
C GLN A 44 8.22 6.91 9.80
N ARG A 45 6.94 6.53 9.79
CA ARG A 45 5.97 6.79 10.88
C ARG A 45 5.79 8.29 11.19
N ASP A 46 5.99 9.15 10.18
CA ASP A 46 5.73 10.58 10.26
C ASP A 46 4.28 10.87 9.85
N PHE A 47 3.37 10.73 10.82
CA PHE A 47 1.94 10.88 10.55
C PHE A 47 1.52 12.34 10.28
N GLU A 48 2.31 13.33 10.70
CA GLU A 48 2.05 14.73 10.39
C GLU A 48 2.35 15.01 8.92
N ALA A 49 3.50 14.54 8.42
CA ALA A 49 3.82 14.62 6.99
C ALA A 49 2.83 13.83 6.13
N MET A 50 2.34 12.69 6.63
CA MET A 50 1.28 11.90 5.97
C MET A 50 -0.03 12.70 5.89
N GLU A 51 -0.49 13.27 7.00
CA GLU A 51 -1.74 14.05 7.02
C GLU A 51 -1.67 15.30 6.13
N SER A 52 -0.47 15.88 5.94
CA SER A 52 -0.28 17.07 5.11
C SER A 52 -0.58 16.88 3.61
N VAL A 53 -0.65 15.64 3.12
CA VAL A 53 -0.98 15.38 1.71
C VAL A 53 -2.48 15.23 1.45
N PHE A 54 -3.29 15.21 2.52
CA PHE A 54 -4.73 15.04 2.41
C PHE A 54 -5.48 16.37 2.49
N ASP A 55 -6.52 16.47 1.66
CA ASP A 55 -7.53 17.51 1.75
C ASP A 55 -8.33 17.39 3.06
N GLU A 56 -8.84 18.50 3.59
CA GLU A 56 -9.67 18.52 4.79
C GLU A 56 -11.00 17.76 4.59
N ALA A 57 -11.50 17.70 3.36
CA ALA A 57 -12.70 16.94 2.97
C ALA A 57 -12.43 15.45 2.71
N LEU A 58 -11.27 14.90 3.12
CA LEU A 58 -10.96 13.48 2.92
C LEU A 58 -12.03 12.56 3.54
N GLU A 59 -12.58 11.69 2.71
CA GLU A 59 -13.34 10.50 3.09
C GLU A 59 -12.55 9.22 2.79
N HIS A 60 -11.86 8.67 3.79
CA HIS A 60 -11.13 7.42 3.62
C HIS A 60 -12.05 6.20 3.81
N ARG A 61 -12.03 5.27 2.85
CA ARG A 61 -12.84 4.05 2.86
C ARG A 61 -11.93 2.83 2.89
N ILE A 62 -12.02 2.05 3.96
CA ILE A 62 -11.32 0.78 4.08
C ILE A 62 -12.16 -0.30 3.42
N LEU A 63 -11.57 -1.01 2.47
CA LEU A 63 -12.18 -2.11 1.73
C LEU A 63 -11.54 -3.45 2.16
N PRO A 64 -12.24 -4.59 2.02
CA PRO A 64 -13.61 -4.76 1.52
C PRO A 64 -14.71 -4.35 2.53
N LYS A 65 -15.95 -4.15 2.04
CA LYS A 65 -17.12 -3.78 2.86
C LYS A 65 -17.43 -4.77 3.99
N SER A 66 -17.07 -6.04 3.82
CA SER A 66 -17.25 -7.09 4.82
C SER A 66 -16.44 -6.87 6.11
N LEU A 67 -15.47 -5.95 6.11
CA LEU A 67 -14.80 -5.51 7.32
C LEU A 67 -15.64 -4.55 8.18
N GLU A 68 -16.80 -4.13 7.67
CA GLU A 68 -17.77 -3.24 8.34
C GLU A 68 -17.13 -1.98 8.96
N ARG A 69 -16.08 -1.47 8.29
CA ARG A 69 -15.38 -0.27 8.72
C ARG A 69 -16.17 0.98 8.33
N PRO A 70 -16.28 1.98 9.23
CA PRO A 70 -16.90 3.25 8.89
C PRO A 70 -16.02 4.03 7.91
N VAL A 71 -16.62 5.00 7.21
CA VAL A 71 -15.86 6.01 6.47
C VAL A 71 -15.13 6.89 7.47
N LEU A 72 -13.83 7.09 7.27
CA LEU A 72 -12.99 7.87 8.17
C LEU A 72 -12.74 9.25 7.59
N THR A 73 -12.92 10.29 8.40
CA THR A 73 -12.46 11.64 8.08
C THR A 73 -10.93 11.71 8.15
N LYS A 74 -10.33 12.78 7.63
CA LYS A 74 -8.87 13.03 7.76
C LYS A 74 -8.35 12.79 9.19
N ARG A 75 -8.99 13.40 10.19
CA ARG A 75 -8.63 13.25 11.61
C ARG A 75 -8.70 11.78 12.06
N LEU A 76 -9.82 11.11 11.80
CA LEU A 76 -10.01 9.72 12.22
C LEU A 76 -9.05 8.77 11.50
N TYR A 77 -8.67 9.08 10.26
CA TYR A 77 -7.70 8.29 9.51
C TYR A 77 -6.28 8.43 10.06
N GLY A 78 -5.89 9.63 10.50
CA GLY A 78 -4.64 9.86 11.21
C GLY A 78 -4.57 9.09 12.54
N GLU A 79 -5.66 9.13 13.32
CA GLU A 79 -5.78 8.35 14.56
C GLU A 79 -5.73 6.84 14.30
N TYR A 80 -6.41 6.37 13.25
CA TYR A 80 -6.34 4.98 12.80
C TYR A 80 -4.91 4.54 12.51
N TRP A 81 -4.14 5.32 11.75
CA TRP A 81 -2.73 4.99 11.45
C TRP A 81 -1.85 4.95 12.70
N ARG A 82 -1.99 5.93 13.61
CA ARG A 82 -1.26 5.93 14.89
C ARG A 82 -1.56 4.68 15.71
N GLY A 83 -2.84 4.30 15.82
CA GLY A 83 -3.27 3.10 16.53
C GLY A 83 -2.77 1.81 15.89
N VAL A 84 -2.87 1.69 14.56
CA VAL A 84 -2.41 0.50 13.83
C VAL A 84 -0.90 0.35 13.92
N MET A 85 -0.13 1.40 13.67
CA MET A 85 1.33 1.32 13.68
C MET A 85 1.92 1.08 15.07
N ALA A 86 1.22 1.46 16.13
CA ALA A 86 1.62 1.12 17.50
C ALA A 86 1.60 -0.39 17.77
N LEU A 87 0.84 -1.17 16.99
CA LEU A 87 0.79 -2.64 17.11
C LEU A 87 1.99 -3.33 16.47
N PHE A 88 2.79 -2.62 15.66
CA PHE A 88 3.92 -3.19 14.95
C PHE A 88 5.22 -2.54 15.44
N GLU A 89 6.19 -3.34 15.89
CA GLU A 89 7.51 -2.84 16.27
C GLU A 89 8.31 -2.43 15.03
N ARG A 90 8.30 -3.28 13.99
CA ARG A 90 8.94 -3.04 12.69
C ARG A 90 8.21 -3.82 11.59
N PHE A 91 8.35 -3.39 10.34
CA PHE A 91 8.00 -4.21 9.18
C PHE A 91 9.25 -4.93 8.69
N GLU A 92 9.22 -6.26 8.65
CA GLU A 92 10.30 -7.04 8.05
C GLU A 92 10.06 -7.14 6.54
N ALA A 93 11.04 -6.69 5.76
CA ALA A 93 11.09 -6.99 4.35
C ALA A 93 11.55 -8.45 4.20
N LEU A 94 10.67 -9.32 3.72
CA LEU A 94 11.04 -10.68 3.33
C LEU A 94 12.12 -10.59 2.25
N LYS A 95 13.36 -10.97 2.62
CA LYS A 95 14.39 -11.32 1.64
C LYS A 95 14.01 -12.67 1.07
N TRP A 96 13.70 -12.70 -0.22
CA TRP A 96 13.59 -13.93 -0.98
C TRP A 96 15.00 -14.21 -1.54
N ASP A 97 15.63 -15.27 -1.05
CA ASP A 97 16.89 -15.82 -1.57
C ASP A 97 16.65 -16.59 -2.88
#